data_AF-A0A356IWD4-F1
#
_entry.id   AF-A0A356IWD4-F1
#
_cell.length_a   1.000
_cell.length_b   1.000
_cell.length_c   1.000
_cell.angle_alpha   90.00
_cell.angle_beta   90.00
_cell.angle_gamma   90.00
#
_symmetry.space_group_name_H-M   'P 1'
#
loop_
_entity.id
_entity.type
_entity.pdbx_description
1 polymer ?
#
loop_
_entity_poly.entity_id
_entity_poly.type
_entity_poly.pdbx_seq_one_letter_code
_entity_poly.pdbx_strand_id
1 'polypeptide(L)' 'MNRRVVIDPVTRVEGHGKVTLLVDENNQINEARLHIVEFRGFEKFIQGRPFWELPLVVQRLCGICP' A
#
# COMPACT_ATOMS: atom_id res chain seq x y z
N MET A 1 4.65 -22.48 18.94
CA MET A 1 4.09 -21.13 19.14
C MET A 1 4.50 -20.26 17.94
N ASN A 2 3.56 -19.82 17.09
CA ASN A 2 3.92 -19.06 15.88
C ASN A 2 4.42 -17.65 16.24
N ARG A 3 5.60 -17.28 15.70
CA ARG A 3 6.23 -15.97 15.88
C ARG A 3 5.78 -15.02 14.79
N ARG A 4 5.48 -13.77 15.17
CA ARG A 4 5.14 -12.70 14.21
C ARG A 4 6.38 -11.87 13.87
N VAL A 5 6.69 -11.74 12.58
CA VAL A 5 7.73 -10.84 12.05
C VAL A 5 7.06 -9.69 11.32
N VAL A 6 7.56 -8.47 11.50
CA VAL A 6 7.00 -7.25 10.90
C VAL A 6 8.10 -6.50 10.16
N ILE A 7 7.83 -6.16 8.90
CA ILE A 7 8.67 -5.32 8.05
C ILE A 7 7.88 -4.04 7.77
N ASP A 8 8.33 -2.93 8.35
CA ASP A 8 7.63 -1.64 8.30
C ASP A 8 8.66 -0.50 8.50
N PRO A 9 8.98 0.31 7.46
CA PRO A 9 8.48 0.24 6.09
C PRO A 9 9.20 -0.81 5.23
N VAL A 10 8.52 -1.27 4.18
CA VAL A 10 9.20 -1.98 3.08
C VAL A 10 10.01 -0.95 2.28
N THR A 11 11.29 -1.24 2.03
CA THR A 11 12.21 -0.32 1.34
C THR A 11 12.35 -0.64 -0.15
N ARG A 12 12.78 0.36 -0.95
CA ARG A 12 12.94 0.29 -2.42
C ARG A 12 11.64 -0.06 -3.17
N VAL A 13 10.52 0.46 -2.70
CA VAL A 13 9.21 0.38 -3.33
C VAL A 13 8.60 1.77 -3.45
N GLU A 14 7.59 1.91 -4.32
CA GLU A 14 6.76 3.12 -4.38
C GLU A 14 5.66 3.04 -3.30
N GLY A 15 5.36 4.18 -2.67
CA GLY A 15 4.38 4.29 -1.59
C GLY A 15 4.82 3.65 -0.26
N HIS A 16 3.89 3.55 0.69
CA HIS A 16 4.12 2.88 1.97
C HIS A 16 3.45 1.51 2.04
N GLY A 17 4.28 0.48 2.19
CA GLY A 17 3.86 -0.88 2.42
C GLY A 17 4.39 -1.43 3.73
N LYS A 18 3.59 -2.30 4.35
CA LYS A 18 3.99 -3.08 5.51
C LYS A 18 3.75 -4.56 5.23
N VAL A 19 4.69 -5.41 5.63
CA VAL A 19 4.54 -6.87 5.51
C VAL A 19 4.58 -7.50 6.89
N THR A 20 3.64 -8.41 7.15
CA THR A 20 3.65 -9.23 8.38
C THR A 20 3.69 -10.70 8.04
N LEU A 21 4.61 -11.42 8.68
CA LEU A 21 4.81 -12.86 8.48
C LEU A 21 4.47 -13.60 9.78
N LEU A 22 3.76 -14.71 9.66
CA LEU A 22 3.58 -15.70 10.72
C LEU A 22 4.51 -16.88 10.44
N VAL A 23 5.49 -17.06 11.32
CA VAL A 23 6.57 -18.03 11.17
C VAL A 23 6.47 -19.10 12.26
N ASP A 24 6.59 -20.36 11.88
CA ASP A 24 6.60 -21.48 12.83
C ASP A 24 7.97 -21.66 13.52
N GLU A 25 8.08 -22.73 14.31
CA GLU A 25 9.31 -23.06 15.05
C GLU A 25 10.44 -23.58 14.13
N ASN A 26 10.10 -24.09 12.95
CA ASN A 26 11.05 -24.56 11.93
C ASN A 26 11.48 -23.44 10.96
N ASN A 27 11.16 -22.18 11.27
CA ASN A 27 11.35 -21.01 10.41
C ASN A 27 10.62 -21.07 9.06
N GLN A 28 9.54 -21.85 8.96
CA GLN A 28 8.66 -21.87 7.80
C GLN A 28 7.59 -20.78 7.91
N ILE A 29 7.31 -20.10 6.79
CA ILE A 29 6.27 -19.07 6.73
C ILE A 29 4.93 -19.77 6.51
N ASN A 30 4.04 -19.65 7.49
CA ASN A 30 2.67 -20.17 7.38
C ASN A 30 1.73 -19.16 6.71
N GLU A 31 1.96 -17.86 6.95
CA GLU A 31 1.12 -16.81 6.40
C GLU A 31 1.94 -15.54 6.17
N ALA A 32 1.67 -14.85 5.06
CA ALA A 32 2.21 -13.54 4.75
C ALA A 32 1.06 -12.59 4.42
N ARG A 33 1.09 -11.38 4.99
CA ARG A 33 0.12 -10.32 4.69
C ARG A 33 0.84 -9.07 4.23
N LEU A 34 0.41 -8.52 3.11
CA LEU A 34 0.77 -7.19 2.65
C LEU A 34 -0.31 -6.22 3.10
N HIS A 35 0.11 -5.14 3.76
CA HIS A 35 -0.77 -4.08 4.25
C HIS A 35 -0.49 -2.82 3.43
N ILE A 36 -1.54 -2.30 2.79
CA ILE A 36 -1.55 -0.95 2.24
C ILE A 36 -2.03 -0.04 3.37
N VAL A 37 -1.09 0.70 3.97
CA VAL A 37 -1.33 1.45 5.21
C VAL A 37 -1.81 2.88 4.98
N GLU A 38 -1.67 3.38 3.75
CA GLU A 38 -2.04 4.74 3.39
C GLU A 38 -3.42 4.82 2.74
N PHE A 39 -4.11 5.92 2.97
CA PHE A 39 -5.39 6.23 2.37
C PHE A 39 -5.44 7.70 1.95
N ARG A 40 -6.00 7.95 0.76
CA ARG A 40 -6.19 9.31 0.21
C ARG A 40 -7.64 9.68 -0.08
N GLY A 41 -8.51 8.69 -0.31
CA GLY A 41 -9.93 8.95 -0.61
C GLY A 41 -10.20 9.71 -1.90
N PHE A 42 -9.33 9.58 -2.90
CA PHE A 42 -9.37 10.39 -4.12
C PHE A 42 -10.70 10.28 -4.89
N GLU A 43 -11.29 9.08 -4.94
CA GLU A 43 -12.56 8.81 -5.62
C GLU A 43 -13.73 9.63 -5.04
N LYS A 44 -13.70 9.95 -3.75
CA LYS A 44 -14.68 10.83 -3.10
C LYS A 44 -14.30 12.29 -3.26
N PHE A 45 -13.03 12.63 -3.09
CA PHE A 45 -12.52 13.99 -3.23
C PHE A 45 -12.78 14.60 -4.62
N ILE A 46 -12.75 13.78 -5.68
CA ILE A 46 -12.86 14.26 -7.05
C ILE A 46 -14.30 14.51 -7.52
N GLN A 47 -15.30 14.12 -6.72
CA GLN A 47 -16.71 14.30 -7.07
C GLN A 47 -17.05 15.81 -7.18
N GLY A 48 -17.76 16.20 -8.24
CA GLY A 48 -18.12 17.59 -8.50
C GLY A 48 -17.10 18.41 -9.30
N ARG A 49 -15.93 17.83 -9.63
CA ARG A 49 -14.96 18.49 -10.51
C ARG A 49 -15.34 18.37 -11.99
N PRO A 50 -14.98 19.35 -12.84
CA PRO A 50 -15.15 19.24 -14.27
C PRO A 50 -14.37 18.05 -14.84
N PHE A 51 -15.00 17.29 -15.75
CA PHE A 51 -14.45 16.01 -16.21
C PHE A 51 -13.11 16.15 -16.95
N TRP A 52 -12.87 17.28 -17.61
CA TRP A 52 -11.63 17.53 -18.36
C TRP A 52 -10.42 17.80 -17.46
N GLU A 53 -10.62 18.12 -16.18
CA GLU A 53 -9.52 18.23 -15.21
C GLU A 53 -9.00 16.85 -14.79
N LEU A 54 -9.81 15.79 -14.92
CA LEU A 54 -9.51 14.48 -14.33
C LEU A 54 -8.19 13.87 -14.80
N PRO A 55 -7.83 13.88 -16.11
CA PRO A 55 -6.55 13.34 -16.56
C PRO A 55 -5.36 14.05 -15.91
N LEU A 56 -5.49 15.35 -15.65
CA LEU A 56 -4.47 16.11 -14.94
C LEU A 56 -4.50 15.76 -13.45
N VAL A 57 -5.62 15.83 -12.75
CA VAL A 57 -5.59 15.67 -11.29
C VAL A 57 -5.25 14.22 -10.88
N VAL A 58 -5.72 13.21 -11.62
CA VAL A 58 -5.57 11.79 -11.25
C VAL A 58 -4.13 11.26 -11.34
N GLN A 59 -3.31 11.79 -12.26
CA GLN A 59 -1.90 11.36 -12.39
C GLN A 59 -1.06 11.68 -11.14
N ARG A 60 -1.58 12.53 -10.24
CA ARG A 60 -0.93 12.85 -8.95
C ARG A 60 -1.12 11.74 -7.91
N LEU A 61 -1.84 10.66 -8.26
CA LEU A 61 -1.93 9.48 -7.43
C LEU A 61 -0.59 8.72 -7.32
N CYS A 62 0.30 8.82 -8.31
CA CYS A 62 1.53 8.05 -8.32
C CYS A 62 2.67 8.91 -8.84
N GLY A 63 3.78 8.97 -8.10
CA GLY A 63 4.94 9.75 -8.53
C GLY A 63 5.72 9.11 -9.68
N ILE A 64 5.58 7.79 -9.85
CA ILE A 64 6.30 6.99 -10.87
C ILE A 64 5.42 6.67 -12.07
N CYS A 65 4.11 6.57 -11.88
CA CYS A 65 3.12 6.14 -12.86
C CYS A 65 2.04 7.21 -13.09
N PRO A 66 2.42 8.36 -13.69
CA PRO A 66 1.45 9.38 -14.06
C PRO A 66 0.49 8.88 -15.15
#